data_AF-A0A942SIN6-F1
#
_entry.id   AF-A0A942SIN6-F1
#
_cell.length_a   1.000
_cell.length_b   1.000
_cell.length_c   1.000
_cell.angle_alpha   90.00
_cell.angle_beta   90.00
_cell.angle_gamma   90.00
#
_symmetry.space_group_name_H-M   'P 1'
#
loop_
_entity.id
_entity.type
_entity.pdbx_description
1 polymer ?
#
loop_
_entity_poly.entity_id
_entity_poly.type
_entity_poly.pdbx_seq_one_letter_code
_entity_poly.pdbx_strand_id
1 'polypeptide(L)'
;MSKYPLLILQVFAIVATSCCKPCSVEYGHFYNHLNTFSKPETVFKESPYFLVVLVNARHLDYTNNRSFLRTLAKHPSDGSKNSDVGHAWICLRGILDGQYVEIEGGHSGETGVIQARYFDGIMDLVEKGSPNPICYLWETQKDGFFQNGSGGHRPTFAAKIDLTEDQFHHILAFIHTYPYQEYSITKNQCSSFVAQVAALADWEIACEVTLAIDSKIQIGQDQLTLWSDLHYATLTISSPDVVEKSLMEAVSTKRAQDARKWYLHTHPQSSRAAFFQLIENIQLAPQRIQRLLLFR
;
A
#
# COMPACT_ATOMS: atom_id res chain seq x y z
N MET A 1 -7.87 17.65 42.26
CA MET A 1 -7.10 16.38 42.17
C MET A 1 -7.79 15.47 41.19
N SER A 2 -7.20 15.26 40.01
CA SER A 2 -7.81 14.55 38.87
C SER A 2 -7.86 13.04 39.12
N LYS A 3 -9.03 12.42 38.95
CA LYS A 3 -9.30 10.98 39.15
C LYS A 3 -8.90 10.10 37.93
N TYR A 4 -8.12 10.62 36.98
CA TYR A 4 -7.83 9.91 35.73
C TYR A 4 -6.37 9.49 35.43
N PRO A 5 -5.37 9.56 36.34
CA PRO A 5 -4.02 9.12 35.99
C PRO A 5 -3.95 7.61 35.72
N LEU A 6 -4.78 6.80 36.39
CA LEU A 6 -4.78 5.34 36.25
C LEU A 6 -5.37 4.86 34.92
N LEU A 7 -6.43 5.51 34.43
CA LEU A 7 -7.08 5.20 33.15
C LEU A 7 -6.15 5.56 31.97
N ILE A 8 -5.47 6.70 32.06
CA ILE A 8 -4.49 7.13 31.06
C ILE A 8 -3.30 6.15 31.02
N LEU A 9 -2.82 5.69 32.18
CA LEU A 9 -1.73 4.70 32.26
C LEU A 9 -2.13 3.33 31.67
N GLN A 10 -3.36 2.87 31.91
CA GLN A 10 -3.89 1.63 31.34
C GLN A 10 -4.11 1.72 29.82
N VAL A 11 -4.61 2.85 29.34
CA VAL A 11 -4.72 3.12 27.90
C VAL A 11 -3.34 3.12 27.24
N PHE A 12 -2.35 3.80 27.83
CA PHE A 12 -0.96 3.82 27.37
C PHE A 12 -0.33 2.42 27.37
N ALA A 13 -0.54 1.64 28.44
CA ALA A 13 -0.04 0.26 28.52
C ALA A 13 -0.62 -0.61 27.40
N ILE A 14 -1.94 -0.56 27.15
CA ILE A 14 -2.58 -1.33 26.07
C ILE A 14 -2.12 -0.84 24.67
N VAL A 15 -1.88 0.48 24.50
CA VAL A 15 -1.33 1.05 23.25
C VAL A 15 0.13 0.62 23.02
N ALA A 16 0.89 0.43 24.10
CA ALA A 16 2.30 0.08 24.07
C ALA A 16 2.57 -1.44 24.00
N THR A 17 1.72 -2.29 24.59
CA THR A 17 1.98 -3.73 24.74
C THR A 17 1.20 -4.64 23.78
N SER A 18 0.24 -4.12 23.00
CA SER A 18 -0.47 -4.92 21.99
C SER A 18 0.43 -5.15 20.76
N CYS A 19 1.48 -5.94 20.92
CA CYS A 19 2.28 -6.53 19.85
C CYS A 19 1.64 -7.84 19.40
N CYS A 20 0.39 -7.79 18.98
CA CYS A 20 -0.28 -8.98 18.45
C CYS A 20 -0.08 -8.98 16.94
N LYS A 21 0.94 -9.71 16.46
CA LYS A 21 0.91 -10.21 15.08
C LYS A 21 -0.42 -10.94 14.89
N PRO A 22 -1.10 -10.80 13.73
CA PRO A 22 -2.30 -11.55 13.47
C PRO A 22 -2.04 -13.06 13.60
N CYS A 23 -2.98 -13.77 14.23
CA CYS A 23 -2.87 -15.20 14.52
C CYS A 23 -3.89 -16.05 13.74
N SER A 24 -4.65 -15.46 12.81
CA SER A 24 -5.60 -16.23 12.00
C SER A 24 -4.85 -17.19 11.08
N VAL A 25 -5.47 -18.33 10.80
CA VAL A 25 -4.92 -19.36 9.92
C VAL A 25 -4.79 -18.81 8.49
N GLU A 26 -5.79 -18.02 8.07
CA GLU A 26 -5.86 -17.33 6.79
C GLU A 26 -4.68 -16.36 6.61
N TYR A 27 -4.38 -15.56 7.64
CA TYR A 27 -3.20 -14.68 7.63
C TYR A 27 -1.90 -15.48 7.51
N GLY A 28 -1.76 -16.55 8.28
CA GLY A 28 -0.60 -17.45 8.22
C GLY A 28 -0.40 -18.04 6.83
N HIS A 29 -1.48 -18.48 6.17
CA HIS A 29 -1.42 -18.97 4.80
C HIS A 29 -1.05 -17.89 3.79
N PHE A 30 -1.64 -16.70 3.91
CA PHE A 30 -1.37 -15.59 2.99
C PHE A 30 0.12 -15.21 2.99
N TYR A 31 0.72 -15.12 4.20
CA TYR A 31 2.12 -14.70 4.39
C TYR A 31 3.12 -15.85 4.51
N ASN A 32 2.73 -17.10 4.27
CA ASN A 32 3.63 -18.25 4.37
C ASN A 32 4.88 -18.09 3.49
N HIS A 33 4.72 -17.44 2.34
CA HIS A 33 5.79 -17.14 1.38
C HIS A 33 6.97 -16.37 2.00
N LEU A 34 6.74 -15.54 3.01
CA LEU A 34 7.80 -14.80 3.72
C LEU A 34 8.75 -15.73 4.49
N ASN A 35 8.24 -16.87 4.97
CA ASN A 35 9.01 -17.84 5.74
C ASN A 35 9.67 -18.91 4.86
N THR A 36 9.06 -19.22 3.71
CA THR A 36 9.54 -20.26 2.80
C THR A 36 10.41 -19.72 1.66
N PHE A 37 10.56 -18.40 1.56
CA PHE A 37 11.35 -17.79 0.50
C PHE A 37 12.82 -18.18 0.61
N SER A 38 13.34 -18.82 -0.42
CA SER A 38 14.76 -19.06 -0.61
C SER A 38 15.27 -18.18 -1.73
N LYS A 39 16.24 -17.33 -1.43
CA LYS A 39 16.82 -16.41 -2.40
C LYS A 39 17.74 -17.19 -3.35
N PRO A 40 17.47 -17.20 -4.67
CA PRO A 40 18.41 -17.78 -5.62
C PRO A 40 19.70 -16.96 -5.70
N GLU A 41 20.79 -17.61 -6.09
CA GLU A 41 22.11 -16.97 -6.25
C GLU A 41 22.17 -15.92 -7.38
N THR A 42 21.09 -15.72 -8.14
CA THR A 42 21.04 -14.71 -9.20
C THR A 42 21.36 -13.34 -8.64
N VAL A 43 22.52 -12.82 -9.04
CA VAL A 43 23.00 -11.48 -8.69
C VAL A 43 22.37 -10.49 -9.66
N PHE A 44 21.90 -9.36 -9.13
CA PHE A 44 21.44 -8.24 -9.92
C PHE A 44 22.52 -7.83 -10.93
N LYS A 45 22.15 -7.75 -12.21
CA LYS A 45 23.01 -7.26 -13.28
C LYS A 45 22.30 -6.15 -14.03
N GLU A 46 22.96 -5.00 -14.14
CA GLU A 46 22.49 -3.89 -14.97
C GLU A 46 22.52 -4.27 -16.45
N SER A 47 21.50 -3.82 -17.16
CA SER A 47 21.36 -3.92 -18.61
C SER A 47 21.00 -2.54 -19.18
N PRO A 48 21.05 -2.34 -20.51
CA PRO A 48 20.74 -1.05 -21.09
C PRO A 48 19.30 -0.58 -20.82
N TYR A 49 18.35 -1.52 -20.81
CA TYR A 49 16.94 -1.26 -20.53
C TYR A 49 16.43 -2.25 -19.48
N PHE A 50 15.90 -1.74 -18.38
CA PHE A 50 15.31 -2.58 -17.35
C PHE A 50 14.21 -1.89 -16.57
N LEU A 51 13.32 -2.71 -16.02
CA LEU A 51 12.29 -2.31 -15.08
C LEU A 51 12.60 -2.94 -13.73
N VAL A 52 12.63 -2.12 -12.68
CA VAL A 52 12.55 -2.58 -11.28
C VAL A 52 11.18 -2.22 -10.73
N VAL A 53 10.46 -3.22 -10.22
CA VAL A 53 9.26 -3.00 -9.42
C VAL A 53 9.64 -3.10 -7.95
N LEU A 54 9.25 -2.07 -7.19
CA LEU A 54 9.56 -1.91 -5.78
C LEU A 54 8.28 -1.89 -4.96
N VAL A 55 8.36 -2.42 -3.76
CA VAL A 55 7.20 -2.50 -2.88
C VAL A 55 7.60 -2.33 -1.43
N ASN A 56 6.75 -1.62 -0.69
CA ASN A 56 6.76 -1.53 0.77
C ASN A 56 5.45 -2.12 1.28
N ALA A 57 5.49 -3.39 1.66
CA ALA A 57 4.36 -4.15 2.17
C ALA A 57 4.17 -3.94 3.68
N ARG A 58 2.92 -3.77 4.13
CA ARG A 58 2.58 -3.60 5.56
C ARG A 58 2.18 -4.89 6.25
N HIS A 59 1.96 -5.93 5.46
CA HIS A 59 1.52 -7.25 5.90
C HIS A 59 0.16 -7.17 6.60
N LEU A 60 -0.82 -6.53 5.96
CA LEU A 60 -2.16 -6.35 6.52
C LEU A 60 -2.95 -7.68 6.55
N ASP A 61 -3.91 -7.77 7.46
CA ASP A 61 -4.78 -8.95 7.59
C ASP A 61 -6.08 -8.77 6.82
N TYR A 62 -6.14 -9.37 5.62
CA TYR A 62 -7.29 -9.30 4.70
C TYR A 62 -8.44 -10.27 5.04
N THR A 63 -8.38 -10.99 6.18
CA THR A 63 -9.39 -12.00 6.53
C THR A 63 -10.82 -11.43 6.61
N ASN A 64 -10.96 -10.24 7.19
CA ASN A 64 -12.21 -9.48 7.28
C ASN A 64 -11.91 -7.99 7.58
N ASN A 65 -12.91 -7.12 7.43
CA ASN A 65 -12.78 -5.68 7.69
C ASN A 65 -12.28 -5.35 9.10
N ARG A 66 -12.67 -6.10 10.15
CA ARG A 66 -12.19 -5.83 11.52
C ARG A 66 -10.70 -6.12 11.67
N SER A 67 -10.26 -7.27 11.18
CA SER A 67 -8.85 -7.67 11.14
C SER A 67 -8.03 -6.67 10.34
N PHE A 68 -8.53 -6.29 9.16
CA PHE A 68 -7.90 -5.34 8.26
C PHE A 68 -7.69 -3.98 8.93
N LEU A 69 -8.76 -3.38 9.45
CA LEU A 69 -8.71 -2.08 10.14
C LEU A 69 -7.78 -2.11 11.35
N ARG A 70 -7.76 -3.21 12.11
CA ARG A 70 -6.83 -3.40 13.23
C ARG A 70 -5.38 -3.39 12.77
N THR A 71 -5.05 -4.12 11.70
CA THR A 71 -3.68 -4.14 11.14
C THR A 71 -3.31 -2.87 10.40
N LEU A 72 -4.27 -2.13 9.86
CA LEU A 72 -4.06 -0.81 9.29
C LEU A 72 -3.73 0.20 10.39
N ALA A 73 -4.42 0.15 11.53
CA ALA A 73 -4.13 1.02 12.67
C ALA A 73 -2.75 0.78 13.28
N LYS A 74 -2.24 -0.45 13.18
CA LYS A 74 -0.87 -0.82 13.61
C LYS A 74 -0.31 -1.93 12.70
N HIS A 75 0.66 -1.57 11.87
CA HIS A 75 1.21 -2.45 10.85
C HIS A 75 1.91 -3.67 11.45
N PRO A 76 1.60 -4.89 10.98
CA PRO A 76 2.30 -6.09 11.43
C PRO A 76 3.79 -6.16 11.04
N SER A 77 4.18 -5.52 9.92
CA SER A 77 5.55 -5.60 9.41
C SER A 77 6.57 -4.82 10.25
N ASP A 78 6.21 -3.63 10.74
CA ASP A 78 7.13 -2.73 11.45
C ASP A 78 6.56 -2.11 12.74
N GLY A 79 5.29 -2.39 13.08
CA GLY A 79 4.61 -1.85 14.25
C GLY A 79 4.26 -0.35 14.17
N SER A 80 4.47 0.29 13.02
CA SER A 80 4.12 1.68 12.78
C SER A 80 2.60 1.89 12.83
N LYS A 81 2.18 3.12 13.15
CA LYS A 81 0.78 3.51 13.37
C LYS A 81 0.38 4.68 12.48
N ASN A 82 0.95 4.73 11.28
CA ASN A 82 0.68 5.78 10.32
C ASN A 82 -0.55 5.53 9.45
N SER A 83 -1.15 4.32 9.54
CA SER A 83 -2.39 3.95 8.86
C SER A 83 -2.33 4.05 7.34
N ASP A 84 -1.15 3.78 6.78
CA ASP A 84 -0.97 3.63 5.33
C ASP A 84 -1.13 2.15 4.93
N VAL A 85 -1.39 1.89 3.65
CA VAL A 85 -1.54 0.53 3.13
C VAL A 85 -0.26 -0.01 2.51
N GLY A 86 0.86 0.67 2.72
CA GLY A 86 2.10 0.47 1.98
C GLY A 86 2.16 1.27 0.70
N HIS A 87 3.13 0.96 -0.15
CA HIS A 87 3.31 1.62 -1.44
C HIS A 87 4.00 0.69 -2.44
N ALA A 88 3.72 0.87 -3.73
CA ALA A 88 4.41 0.19 -4.82
C ALA A 88 4.78 1.20 -5.91
N TRP A 89 6.01 1.12 -6.42
CA TRP A 89 6.50 2.06 -7.41
C TRP A 89 7.48 1.37 -8.37
N ILE A 90 7.82 2.06 -9.45
CA ILE A 90 8.79 1.57 -10.42
C ILE A 90 10.08 2.38 -10.36
N CYS A 91 11.16 1.77 -10.84
CA CYS A 91 12.35 2.43 -11.34
C CYS A 91 12.59 1.87 -12.75
N LEU A 92 12.34 2.69 -13.77
CA LEU A 92 12.54 2.38 -15.17
C LEU A 92 13.86 3.02 -15.63
N ARG A 93 14.79 2.23 -16.14
CA ARG A 93 16.03 2.73 -16.74
C ARG A 93 16.12 2.31 -18.20
N GLY A 94 16.63 3.23 -19.01
CA GLY A 94 16.83 3.02 -20.44
C GLY A 94 17.75 4.04 -21.06
N ILE A 95 17.90 3.95 -22.37
CA ILE A 95 18.61 4.93 -23.21
C ILE A 95 17.57 5.65 -24.07
N LEU A 96 17.60 6.98 -24.07
CA LEU A 96 16.77 7.82 -24.93
C LEU A 96 17.68 8.84 -25.61
N ASP A 97 17.64 8.90 -26.94
CA ASP A 97 18.50 9.79 -27.75
C ASP A 97 20.01 9.68 -27.41
N GLY A 98 20.47 8.46 -27.10
CA GLY A 98 21.86 8.18 -26.72
C GLY A 98 22.24 8.58 -25.28
N GLN A 99 21.29 9.04 -24.46
CA GLN A 99 21.50 9.38 -23.05
C GLN A 99 20.78 8.40 -22.13
N TYR A 100 21.42 8.06 -21.01
CA TYR A 100 20.76 7.29 -19.96
C TYR A 100 19.69 8.12 -19.27
N VAL A 101 18.50 7.53 -19.15
CA VAL A 101 17.37 8.12 -18.45
C VAL A 101 16.87 7.16 -17.36
N GLU A 102 16.41 7.75 -16.27
CA GLU A 102 15.78 7.04 -15.16
C GLU A 102 14.48 7.73 -14.80
N ILE A 103 13.41 6.94 -14.66
CA ILE A 103 12.13 7.39 -14.12
C ILE A 103 11.83 6.55 -12.90
N GLU A 104 11.72 7.21 -11.75
CA GLU A 104 11.32 6.59 -10.50
C GLU A 104 10.02 7.21 -10.02
N GLY A 105 9.02 6.38 -9.71
CA GLY A 105 7.78 6.86 -9.12
C GLY A 105 6.62 5.89 -9.21
N GLY A 106 5.50 6.32 -8.64
CA GLY A 106 4.26 5.54 -8.57
C GLY A 106 3.03 6.43 -8.59
N HIS A 107 1.85 5.82 -8.65
CA HIS A 107 0.59 6.55 -8.56
C HIS A 107 0.16 6.70 -7.10
N SER A 108 0.00 7.95 -6.64
CA SER A 108 -0.52 8.30 -5.31
C SER A 108 -1.73 9.22 -5.43
N GLY A 109 -2.53 9.34 -4.37
CA GLY A 109 -3.75 10.13 -4.35
C GLY A 109 -4.37 10.17 -2.95
N GLU A 110 -5.68 10.42 -2.87
CA GLU A 110 -6.41 10.49 -1.58
C GLU A 110 -5.85 11.59 -0.66
N THR A 111 -5.48 12.73 -1.24
CA THR A 111 -4.90 13.85 -0.51
C THR A 111 -5.90 14.51 0.44
N GLY A 112 -7.18 14.49 0.06
CA GLY A 112 -8.26 15.17 0.79
C GLY A 112 -8.48 16.62 0.35
N VAL A 113 -7.80 17.08 -0.71
CA VAL A 113 -7.84 18.48 -1.15
C VAL A 113 -9.07 18.80 -1.99
N ILE A 114 -9.44 17.90 -2.91
CA ILE A 114 -10.55 18.10 -3.85
C ILE A 114 -11.83 17.42 -3.35
N GLN A 115 -11.68 16.25 -2.71
CA GLN A 115 -12.76 15.41 -2.20
C GLN A 115 -12.36 14.88 -0.81
N ALA A 116 -13.35 14.46 -0.01
CA ALA A 116 -13.07 13.80 1.25
C ALA A 116 -12.28 12.51 1.02
N ARG A 117 -11.32 12.22 1.89
CA ARG A 117 -10.60 10.92 1.89
C ARG A 117 -11.59 9.79 2.09
N TYR A 118 -11.20 8.55 1.79
CA TYR A 118 -12.16 7.43 1.81
C TYR A 118 -12.83 7.27 3.17
N PHE A 119 -12.04 7.30 4.24
CA PHE A 119 -12.58 7.18 5.58
C PHE A 119 -13.50 8.35 5.94
N ASP A 120 -13.11 9.58 5.57
CA ASP A 120 -13.89 10.77 5.89
C ASP A 120 -15.23 10.75 5.12
N GLY A 121 -15.23 10.38 3.84
CA GLY A 121 -16.44 10.23 3.04
C GLY A 121 -17.38 9.11 3.54
N ILE A 122 -16.83 8.01 4.06
CA ILE A 122 -17.63 6.98 4.74
C ILE A 122 -18.31 7.57 5.98
N MET A 123 -17.56 8.29 6.82
CA MET A 123 -18.11 8.90 8.04
C MET A 123 -19.17 9.95 7.74
N ASP A 124 -18.97 10.78 6.72
CA ASP A 124 -19.98 11.73 6.23
C ASP A 124 -21.29 11.04 5.84
N LEU A 125 -21.20 9.86 5.20
CA LEU A 125 -22.38 9.07 4.83
C LEU A 125 -23.02 8.38 6.03
N VAL A 126 -22.24 7.95 7.03
CA VAL A 126 -22.76 7.44 8.30
C VAL A 126 -23.57 8.52 9.01
N GLU A 127 -23.03 9.73 9.13
CA GLU A 127 -23.69 10.86 9.80
C GLU A 127 -24.97 11.29 9.09
N LYS A 128 -25.02 11.16 7.75
CA LYS A 128 -26.22 11.41 6.94
C LYS A 128 -27.24 10.27 7.00
N GLY A 129 -26.97 9.18 7.72
CA GLY A 129 -27.86 8.03 7.84
C GLY A 129 -27.97 7.19 6.56
N SER A 130 -26.92 7.16 5.73
CA SER A 130 -26.89 6.31 4.55
C SER A 130 -27.04 4.83 4.93
N PRO A 131 -27.82 4.02 4.18
CA PRO A 131 -27.88 2.58 4.40
C PRO A 131 -26.62 1.84 3.93
N ASN A 132 -25.78 2.50 3.11
CA ASN A 132 -24.56 1.94 2.50
C ASN A 132 -23.39 2.93 2.55
N PRO A 133 -22.94 3.40 3.72
CA PRO A 133 -21.86 4.40 3.80
C PRO A 133 -20.54 3.92 3.18
N ILE A 134 -20.27 2.62 3.14
CA ILE A 134 -19.04 2.11 2.52
C ILE A 134 -19.05 2.18 0.99
N CYS A 135 -20.17 2.55 0.34
CA CYS A 135 -20.19 2.74 -1.11
C CYS A 135 -19.13 3.75 -1.57
N TYR A 136 -18.72 4.67 -0.69
CA TYR A 136 -17.67 5.65 -0.95
C TYR A 136 -16.30 5.00 -1.28
N LEU A 137 -16.05 3.75 -0.85
CA LEU A 137 -14.85 2.99 -1.21
C LEU A 137 -14.76 2.69 -2.72
N TRP A 138 -15.86 2.79 -3.46
CA TRP A 138 -15.91 2.61 -4.92
C TRP A 138 -15.81 3.92 -5.70
N GLU A 139 -15.82 5.06 -5.00
CA GLU A 139 -15.70 6.36 -5.65
C GLU A 139 -14.31 6.55 -6.25
N THR A 140 -14.24 7.24 -7.38
CA THR A 140 -12.96 7.69 -7.97
C THR A 140 -12.64 9.07 -7.44
N GLN A 141 -11.51 9.19 -6.74
CA GLN A 141 -10.97 10.47 -6.29
C GLN A 141 -10.28 11.18 -7.45
N LYS A 142 -10.45 12.50 -7.53
CA LYS A 142 -9.92 13.34 -8.61
C LYS A 142 -8.62 14.09 -8.27
N ASP A 143 -7.93 13.64 -7.22
CA ASP A 143 -6.72 14.26 -6.67
C ASP A 143 -5.48 13.35 -6.74
N GLY A 144 -5.50 12.36 -7.63
CA GLY A 144 -4.34 11.52 -7.88
C GLY A 144 -3.25 12.22 -8.69
N PHE A 145 -2.02 11.73 -8.56
CA PHE A 145 -0.83 12.27 -9.21
C PHE A 145 0.29 11.22 -9.32
N PHE A 146 1.25 11.46 -10.23
CA PHE A 146 2.49 10.71 -10.25
C PHE A 146 3.42 11.21 -9.14
N GLN A 147 3.67 10.37 -8.15
CA GLN A 147 4.62 10.64 -7.08
C GLN A 147 6.03 10.28 -7.54
N ASN A 148 6.85 11.31 -7.77
CA ASN A 148 8.26 11.12 -8.11
C ASN A 148 9.03 10.49 -6.94
N GLY A 149 9.86 9.48 -7.27
CA GLY A 149 10.65 8.72 -6.30
C GLY A 149 9.80 7.77 -5.44
N SER A 150 10.38 7.30 -4.33
CA SER A 150 9.73 6.34 -3.44
C SER A 150 8.64 6.91 -2.52
N GLY A 151 8.36 8.21 -2.58
CA GLY A 151 7.43 8.85 -1.64
C GLY A 151 7.87 8.77 -0.16
N GLY A 152 9.15 8.53 0.11
CA GLY A 152 9.66 8.29 1.47
C GLY A 152 9.51 6.85 1.95
N HIS A 153 9.01 5.94 1.12
CA HIS A 153 8.95 4.52 1.46
C HIS A 153 10.32 3.86 1.31
N ARG A 154 10.55 2.80 2.11
CA ARG A 154 11.71 1.91 1.97
C ARG A 154 11.21 0.55 1.50
N PRO A 155 11.78 -0.04 0.43
CA PRO A 155 11.24 -1.27 -0.10
C PRO A 155 11.48 -2.45 0.85
N THR A 156 10.41 -3.19 1.12
CA THR A 156 10.45 -4.52 1.74
C THR A 156 10.95 -5.56 0.74
N PHE A 157 10.61 -5.40 -0.54
CA PHE A 157 11.13 -6.20 -1.64
C PHE A 157 11.28 -5.38 -2.93
N ALA A 158 12.13 -5.85 -3.85
CA ALA A 158 12.26 -5.28 -5.19
C ALA A 158 12.74 -6.36 -6.15
N ALA A 159 12.16 -6.38 -7.35
CA ALA A 159 12.54 -7.33 -8.39
C ALA A 159 12.69 -6.63 -9.74
N LYS A 160 13.66 -7.11 -10.53
CA LYS A 160 14.07 -6.53 -11.80
C LYS A 160 13.90 -7.53 -12.94
N ILE A 161 13.41 -7.02 -14.06
CA ILE A 161 13.41 -7.71 -15.36
C ILE A 161 14.22 -6.90 -16.38
N ASP A 162 14.78 -7.59 -17.35
CA ASP A 162 15.36 -6.97 -18.55
C ASP A 162 14.24 -6.58 -19.51
N LEU A 163 14.42 -5.44 -20.19
CA LEU A 163 13.49 -4.96 -21.21
C LEU A 163 14.15 -4.98 -22.58
N THR A 164 13.31 -5.10 -23.60
CA THR A 164 13.65 -4.62 -24.94
C THR A 164 13.49 -3.10 -25.02
N GLU A 165 14.11 -2.48 -26.02
CA GLU A 165 13.96 -1.04 -26.29
C GLU A 165 12.50 -0.68 -26.56
N ASP A 166 11.78 -1.49 -27.34
CA ASP A 166 10.35 -1.29 -27.63
C ASP A 166 9.49 -1.32 -26.35
N GLN A 167 9.72 -2.29 -25.46
CA GLN A 167 9.02 -2.36 -24.17
C GLN A 167 9.33 -1.12 -23.31
N PHE A 168 10.58 -0.65 -23.30
CA PHE A 168 10.96 0.57 -22.61
C PHE A 168 10.19 1.80 -23.13
N HIS A 169 10.12 1.98 -24.45
CA HIS A 169 9.38 3.09 -25.06
C HIS A 169 7.86 2.98 -24.84
N HIS A 170 7.29 1.78 -24.89
CA HIS A 170 5.88 1.56 -24.57
C HIS A 170 5.55 1.91 -23.12
N ILE A 171 6.39 1.48 -22.16
CA ILE A 171 6.23 1.85 -20.76
C ILE A 171 6.36 3.36 -20.58
N LEU A 172 7.34 3.99 -21.22
CA LEU A 172 7.54 5.44 -21.15
C LEU A 172 6.31 6.20 -21.66
N ALA A 173 5.76 5.81 -22.81
CA ALA A 173 4.54 6.39 -23.36
C ALA A 173 3.31 6.18 -22.45
N PHE A 174 3.20 4.98 -21.85
CA PHE A 174 2.16 4.69 -20.88
C PHE A 174 2.24 5.60 -19.65
N ILE A 175 3.43 5.76 -19.05
CA ILE A 175 3.64 6.67 -17.91
C ILE A 175 3.20 8.09 -18.26
N HIS A 176 3.52 8.59 -19.45
CA HIS A 176 3.12 9.95 -19.85
C HIS A 176 1.62 10.14 -20.07
N THR A 177 0.90 9.09 -20.44
CA THR A 177 -0.52 9.16 -20.81
C THR A 177 -1.46 8.60 -19.74
N TYR A 178 -0.90 8.02 -18.68
CA TYR A 178 -1.65 7.41 -17.59
C TYR A 178 -2.55 8.44 -16.88
N PRO A 179 -3.82 8.12 -16.58
CA PRO A 179 -4.77 9.06 -16.00
C PRO A 179 -4.56 9.23 -14.48
N TYR A 180 -3.41 9.79 -14.08
CA TYR A 180 -3.05 9.96 -12.67
C TYR A 180 -4.08 10.74 -11.87
N GLN A 181 -4.81 11.66 -12.48
CA GLN A 181 -5.87 12.40 -11.80
C GLN A 181 -6.98 11.50 -11.23
N GLU A 182 -7.12 10.26 -11.71
CA GLU A 182 -8.16 9.33 -11.26
C GLU A 182 -7.61 8.28 -10.30
N TYR A 183 -7.74 8.52 -9.00
CA TYR A 183 -7.31 7.58 -7.97
C TYR A 183 -8.48 6.74 -7.43
N SER A 184 -8.34 5.41 -7.41
CA SER A 184 -9.28 4.54 -6.69
C SER A 184 -8.56 3.44 -5.89
N ILE A 185 -9.12 3.01 -4.75
CA ILE A 185 -8.56 1.85 -4.05
C ILE A 185 -8.79 0.55 -4.82
N THR A 186 -9.83 0.52 -5.66
CA THR A 186 -10.21 -0.66 -6.47
C THR A 186 -9.44 -0.73 -7.78
N LYS A 187 -8.92 0.40 -8.27
CA LYS A 187 -8.18 0.54 -9.53
C LYS A 187 -7.43 1.87 -9.58
N ASN A 188 -6.42 2.00 -10.41
CA ASN A 188 -5.67 3.25 -10.54
C ASN A 188 -5.13 3.77 -9.19
N GLN A 189 -4.30 2.95 -8.55
CA GLN A 189 -3.42 3.34 -7.47
C GLN A 189 -2.05 2.64 -7.65
N CYS A 190 -1.13 2.87 -6.72
CA CYS A 190 0.26 2.42 -6.77
C CYS A 190 0.46 0.95 -7.23
N SER A 191 -0.26 -0.01 -6.65
CA SER A 191 -0.10 -1.45 -6.96
C SER A 191 -0.63 -1.84 -8.34
N SER A 192 -1.77 -1.26 -8.74
CA SER A 192 -2.35 -1.50 -10.07
C SER A 192 -1.54 -0.79 -11.15
N PHE A 193 -0.92 0.33 -10.83
CA PHE A 193 -0.03 1.04 -11.74
C PHE A 193 1.21 0.20 -12.03
N VAL A 194 1.91 -0.30 -11.00
CA VAL A 194 3.10 -1.15 -11.23
C VAL A 194 2.75 -2.45 -11.96
N ALA A 195 1.57 -3.03 -11.69
CA ALA A 195 1.11 -4.23 -12.39
C ALA A 195 0.84 -3.96 -13.87
N GLN A 196 0.21 -2.83 -14.21
CA GLN A 196 -0.02 -2.42 -15.60
C GLN A 196 1.31 -2.12 -16.32
N VAL A 197 2.26 -1.44 -15.66
CA VAL A 197 3.60 -1.21 -16.23
C VAL A 197 4.33 -2.53 -16.49
N ALA A 198 4.30 -3.47 -15.54
CA ALA A 198 4.94 -4.77 -15.70
C ALA A 198 4.29 -5.59 -16.83
N ALA A 199 2.97 -5.49 -17.00
CA ALA A 199 2.26 -6.17 -18.09
C ALA A 199 2.72 -5.69 -19.49
N LEU A 200 3.12 -4.42 -19.64
CA LEU A 200 3.71 -3.90 -20.89
C LEU A 200 5.10 -4.50 -21.21
N ALA A 201 5.72 -5.17 -20.24
CA ALA A 201 6.96 -5.92 -20.38
C ALA A 201 6.73 -7.44 -20.33
N ASP A 202 5.50 -7.89 -20.61
CA ASP A 202 5.11 -9.30 -20.57
C ASP A 202 5.33 -9.96 -19.20
N TRP A 203 5.32 -9.15 -18.12
CA TRP A 203 5.48 -9.61 -16.75
C TRP A 203 4.18 -9.43 -15.96
N GLU A 204 3.44 -10.53 -15.83
CA GLU A 204 2.22 -10.55 -15.03
C GLU A 204 2.55 -10.51 -13.53
N ILE A 205 2.04 -9.49 -12.85
CA ILE A 205 2.13 -9.31 -11.40
C ILE A 205 0.71 -9.28 -10.84
N ALA A 206 0.34 -10.33 -10.11
CA ALA A 206 -0.89 -10.29 -9.33
C ALA A 206 -0.76 -9.18 -8.28
N CYS A 207 -1.79 -8.34 -8.17
CA CYS A 207 -1.82 -7.24 -7.22
C CYS A 207 -3.13 -7.16 -6.44
N GLU A 208 -4.16 -7.93 -6.78
CA GLU A 208 -5.49 -7.81 -6.17
C GLU A 208 -5.70 -8.80 -5.00
N VAL A 209 -6.46 -8.35 -4.01
CA VAL A 209 -6.98 -9.16 -2.91
C VAL A 209 -8.41 -8.74 -2.61
N THR A 210 -9.26 -9.74 -2.38
CA THR A 210 -10.67 -9.52 -1.99
C THR A 210 -10.81 -9.78 -0.50
N LEU A 211 -11.42 -8.85 0.22
CA LEU A 211 -11.82 -9.03 1.61
C LEU A 211 -13.35 -9.01 1.74
N ALA A 212 -13.85 -9.81 2.69
CA ALA A 212 -15.23 -9.71 3.13
C ALA A 212 -15.40 -8.52 4.07
N ILE A 213 -16.52 -7.82 3.94
CA ILE A 213 -16.90 -6.69 4.79
C ILE A 213 -18.17 -7.07 5.54
N ASP A 214 -18.12 -7.10 6.86
CA ASP A 214 -19.31 -7.27 7.69
C ASP A 214 -20.32 -6.13 7.45
N SER A 215 -21.62 -6.45 7.37
CA SER A 215 -22.69 -5.44 7.18
C SER A 215 -22.77 -4.42 8.31
N LYS A 216 -22.26 -4.78 9.49
CA LYS A 216 -22.25 -3.94 10.67
C LYS A 216 -20.93 -4.06 11.41
N ILE A 217 -20.51 -2.98 12.04
CA ILE A 217 -19.35 -2.95 12.93
C ILE A 217 -19.74 -2.35 14.28
N GLN A 218 -19.20 -2.92 15.36
CA GLN A 218 -19.35 -2.38 16.70
C GLN A 218 -18.22 -1.37 16.96
N ILE A 219 -18.58 -0.12 17.24
CA ILE A 219 -17.65 0.93 17.69
C ILE A 219 -18.10 1.43 19.06
N GLY A 220 -17.36 1.06 20.11
CA GLY A 220 -17.81 1.31 21.48
C GLY A 220 -19.15 0.64 21.79
N GLN A 221 -20.15 1.43 22.20
CA GLN A 221 -21.51 0.93 22.45
C GLN A 221 -22.41 0.98 21.21
N ASP A 222 -21.97 1.67 20.15
CA ASP A 222 -22.77 1.87 18.96
C ASP A 222 -22.56 0.75 17.94
N GLN A 223 -23.64 0.31 17.32
CA GLN A 223 -23.61 -0.58 16.17
C GLN A 223 -23.81 0.24 14.90
N LEU A 224 -22.74 0.40 14.12
CA LEU A 224 -22.78 1.12 12.86
C LEU A 224 -23.11 0.17 11.72
N THR A 225 -24.06 0.56 10.86
CA THR A 225 -24.34 -0.18 9.62
C THR A 225 -23.37 0.30 8.54
N LEU A 226 -22.60 -0.62 7.97
CA LEU A 226 -21.66 -0.36 6.87
C LEU A 226 -22.35 -0.51 5.52
N TRP A 227 -23.21 -1.52 5.38
CA TRP A 227 -23.99 -1.75 4.17
C TRP A 227 -25.26 -2.55 4.47
N SER A 228 -26.26 -2.34 3.61
CA SER A 228 -27.51 -3.09 3.52
C SER A 228 -27.65 -3.80 2.16
N ASP A 229 -26.92 -3.35 1.14
CA ASP A 229 -26.85 -3.97 -0.18
C ASP A 229 -25.68 -4.97 -0.25
N LEU A 230 -25.97 -6.20 -0.68
CA LEU A 230 -24.99 -7.29 -0.81
C LEU A 230 -23.88 -6.98 -1.82
N HIS A 231 -24.10 -6.04 -2.74
CA HIS A 231 -23.06 -5.54 -3.65
C HIS A 231 -21.79 -5.07 -2.91
N TYR A 232 -21.95 -4.53 -1.70
CA TYR A 232 -20.86 -4.01 -0.88
C TYR A 232 -20.31 -5.02 0.15
N ALA A 233 -20.76 -6.28 0.12
CA ALA A 233 -20.33 -7.31 1.07
C ALA A 233 -18.88 -7.75 0.89
N THR A 234 -18.28 -7.46 -0.26
CA THR A 234 -16.88 -7.75 -0.58
C THR A 234 -16.25 -6.56 -1.25
N LEU A 235 -14.97 -6.32 -0.97
CA LEU A 235 -14.17 -5.31 -1.64
C LEU A 235 -12.91 -5.96 -2.19
N THR A 236 -12.67 -5.77 -3.49
CA THR A 236 -11.41 -6.13 -4.13
C THR A 236 -10.57 -4.88 -4.25
N ILE A 237 -9.37 -4.91 -3.66
CA ILE A 237 -8.40 -3.83 -3.74
C ILE A 237 -7.10 -4.34 -4.33
N SER A 238 -6.36 -3.45 -4.95
CA SER A 238 -4.99 -3.71 -5.34
C SER A 238 -4.04 -3.36 -4.18
N SER A 239 -3.23 -4.31 -3.74
CA SER A 239 -2.45 -4.28 -2.50
C SER A 239 -0.94 -4.47 -2.72
N PRO A 240 -0.09 -3.66 -2.05
CA PRO A 240 1.35 -3.87 -1.99
C PRO A 240 1.74 -5.25 -1.44
N ASP A 241 0.96 -5.82 -0.53
CA ASP A 241 1.26 -7.14 0.06
C ASP A 241 1.15 -8.26 -0.98
N VAL A 242 0.19 -8.16 -1.91
CA VAL A 242 0.03 -9.11 -3.02
C VAL A 242 1.14 -8.91 -4.06
N VAL A 243 1.50 -7.66 -4.36
CA VAL A 243 2.64 -7.34 -5.23
C VAL A 243 3.91 -7.96 -4.68
N GLU A 244 4.22 -7.79 -3.39
CA GLU A 244 5.40 -8.40 -2.76
C GLU A 244 5.47 -9.91 -2.97
N LYS A 245 4.37 -10.62 -2.71
CA LYS A 245 4.27 -12.06 -2.93
C LYS A 245 4.60 -12.42 -4.38
N SER A 246 4.00 -11.71 -5.35
CA SER A 246 4.23 -11.92 -6.79
C SER A 246 5.68 -11.66 -7.20
N LEU A 247 6.31 -10.61 -6.67
CA LEU A 247 7.72 -10.32 -6.94
C LEU A 247 8.64 -11.41 -6.37
N MET A 248 8.37 -11.87 -5.15
CA MET A 248 9.13 -12.93 -4.50
C MET A 248 9.01 -14.25 -5.28
N GLU A 249 7.83 -14.58 -5.79
CA GLU A 249 7.62 -15.73 -6.66
C GLU A 249 8.37 -15.60 -8.00
N ALA A 250 8.33 -14.43 -8.63
CA ALA A 250 9.07 -14.19 -9.87
C ALA A 250 10.59 -14.36 -9.67
N VAL A 251 11.12 -13.90 -8.53
CA VAL A 251 12.53 -14.11 -8.18
C VAL A 251 12.82 -15.59 -7.89
N SER A 252 12.01 -16.27 -7.06
CA SER A 252 12.26 -17.67 -6.70
C SER A 252 12.19 -18.62 -7.91
N THR A 253 11.35 -18.29 -8.89
CA THR A 253 11.21 -19.01 -10.17
C THR A 253 12.19 -18.54 -11.25
N LYS A 254 13.14 -17.65 -10.92
CA LYS A 254 14.17 -17.09 -11.82
C LYS A 254 13.62 -16.33 -13.03
N ARG A 255 12.36 -15.88 -12.98
CA ARG A 255 11.76 -14.98 -13.98
C ARG A 255 12.18 -13.53 -13.78
N ALA A 256 12.59 -13.17 -12.57
CA ALA A 256 13.13 -11.86 -12.22
C ALA A 256 14.39 -11.98 -11.34
N GLN A 257 15.13 -10.88 -11.19
CA GLN A 257 16.30 -10.78 -10.33
C GLN A 257 15.97 -9.96 -9.07
N ASP A 258 16.45 -10.37 -7.90
CA ASP A 258 16.31 -9.53 -6.69
C ASP A 258 17.13 -8.24 -6.85
N ALA A 259 16.46 -7.10 -6.77
CA ALA A 259 17.03 -5.77 -6.96
C ALA A 259 17.11 -4.95 -5.66
N ARG A 260 16.65 -5.48 -4.52
CA ARG A 260 16.48 -4.67 -3.30
C ARG A 260 17.81 -4.12 -2.78
N LYS A 261 18.86 -4.95 -2.76
CA LYS A 261 20.19 -4.53 -2.29
C LYS A 261 20.79 -3.46 -3.22
N TRP A 262 20.66 -3.66 -4.53
CA TRP A 262 21.13 -2.70 -5.53
C TRP A 262 20.42 -1.35 -5.37
N TYR A 263 19.08 -1.37 -5.26
CA TYR A 263 18.29 -0.15 -5.13
C TYR A 263 18.65 0.63 -3.86
N LEU A 264 18.74 -0.04 -2.70
CA LEU A 264 19.11 0.60 -1.44
C LEU A 264 20.53 1.19 -1.45
N HIS A 265 21.41 0.69 -2.31
CA HIS A 265 22.77 1.22 -2.47
C HIS A 265 22.81 2.44 -3.40
N THR A 266 22.03 2.43 -4.48
CA THR A 266 22.03 3.47 -5.51
C THR A 266 21.09 4.64 -5.18
N HIS A 267 20.06 4.39 -4.35
CA HIS A 267 19.06 5.38 -3.92
C HIS A 267 19.07 5.51 -2.39
N PRO A 268 20.17 6.00 -1.79
CA PRO A 268 20.21 6.21 -0.34
C PRO A 268 19.12 7.21 0.05
N GLN A 269 18.33 6.87 1.07
CA GLN A 269 17.30 7.77 1.59
C GLN A 269 17.95 9.09 2.01
N SER A 270 17.58 10.19 1.35
CA SER A 270 18.08 11.50 1.73
C SER A 270 17.53 11.87 3.13
N SER A 271 18.36 12.51 3.95
CA SER A 271 17.94 13.04 5.27
C SER A 271 16.73 13.97 5.17
N ARG A 272 16.56 14.62 4.02
CA ARG A 272 15.42 15.49 3.71
C ARG A 272 14.12 14.72 3.51
N ALA A 273 14.14 13.55 2.85
CA ALA A 273 12.97 12.69 2.73
C ALA A 273 12.52 12.15 4.10
N ALA A 274 13.48 11.71 4.93
CA ALA A 274 13.20 11.29 6.30
C ALA A 274 12.58 12.41 7.16
N PHE A 275 13.05 13.65 6.97
CA PHE A 275 12.51 14.82 7.66
C PHE A 275 11.08 15.16 7.24
N PHE A 276 10.75 15.14 5.94
CA PHE A 276 9.38 15.38 5.49
C PHE A 276 8.41 14.29 5.98
N GLN A 277 8.85 13.03 5.97
CA GLN A 277 8.07 11.93 6.53
C GLN A 277 7.82 12.10 8.03
N LEU A 278 8.76 12.66 8.78
CA LEU A 278 8.57 13.02 10.18
C LEU A 278 7.51 14.12 10.36
N ILE A 279 7.55 15.17 9.53
CA ILE A 279 6.56 16.27 9.58
C ILE A 279 5.15 15.74 9.27
N GLU A 280 4.99 14.96 8.23
CA GLU A 280 3.70 14.36 7.86
C GLU A 280 3.17 13.46 8.99
N ASN A 281 4.07 12.68 9.62
CA ASN A 281 3.73 11.86 10.78
C ASN A 281 3.21 12.67 11.97
N ILE A 282 3.76 13.87 12.20
CA ILE A 282 3.31 14.79 13.26
C ILE A 282 1.94 15.38 12.90
N GLN A 283 1.74 15.82 11.65
CA GLN A 283 0.49 16.43 11.21
C GLN A 283 -0.70 15.47 11.27
N LEU A 284 -0.48 14.19 10.93
CA LEU A 284 -1.53 13.17 10.94
C LEU A 284 -1.78 12.55 12.33
N ALA A 285 -1.00 12.91 13.35
CA ALA A 285 -1.10 12.33 14.71
C ALA A 285 -2.50 12.44 15.35
N PRO A 286 -3.25 13.57 15.26
CA PRO A 286 -4.59 13.67 15.83
C PRO A 286 -5.59 12.70 15.21
N GLN A 287 -5.57 12.57 13.87
CA GLN A 287 -6.43 11.65 13.12
C GLN A 287 -6.10 10.19 13.47
N ARG A 288 -4.82 9.87 13.69
CA ARG A 288 -4.36 8.53 14.12
C ARG A 288 -4.86 8.16 15.52
N ILE A 289 -4.85 9.11 16.46
CA ILE A 289 -5.39 8.89 17.80
C ILE A 289 -6.90 8.66 17.73
N GLN A 290 -7.62 9.46 16.95
CA GLN A 290 -9.06 9.30 16.76
C GLN A 290 -9.40 7.90 16.20
N ARG A 291 -8.69 7.43 15.17
CA ARG A 291 -8.89 6.07 14.62
C ARG A 291 -8.61 4.97 15.64
N LEU A 292 -7.51 5.08 16.41
CA LEU A 292 -7.19 4.11 17.46
C LEU A 292 -8.25 4.04 18.58
N LEU A 293 -8.92 5.16 18.86
CA LEU A 293 -10.02 5.21 19.82
C LEU A 293 -11.32 4.62 19.25
N LEU A 294 -11.57 4.79 17.94
CA LEU A 294 -12.74 4.24 17.27
C LEU A 294 -12.70 2.71 17.08
N PHE A 295 -11.51 2.10 17.04
CA PHE A 295 -11.35 0.66 16.76
C PHE A 295 -10.91 -0.20 17.96
N ARG A 296 -11.09 0.32 19.18
CA ARG A 296 -10.93 -0.43 20.44
C ARG A 296 -12.27 -0.98 20.92
#